data_AF-A0A7X9Q5F1-F1
#
_entry.id   AF-A0A7X9Q5F1-F1
#
_cell.length_a   1.000
_cell.length_b   1.000
_cell.length_c   1.000
_cell.angle_alpha   90.00
_cell.angle_beta   90.00
_cell.angle_gamma   90.00
#
_symmetry.space_group_name_H-M   'P 1'
#
loop_
_entity.id
_entity.type
_entity.pdbx_description
1 polymer ?
#
loop_
_entity_poly.entity_id
_entity_poly.type
_entity_poly.pdbx_seq_one_letter_code
_entity_poly.pdbx_strand_id
1 'polypeptide(L)'
;LILFAAVEPVAILLGKISHWTIYALNVFIQKCNSFSFSVIDKIYANPYSTWILYALVTALCCWFLYKNKTWLKLSFLFLGIYAGLMIYARIEINRQQKIIIYNVSRQSAIDFIYKDQYFFVGDSILLQDALPKNFYLKPARVSMLLNESTVPFANLSIKKNLYKFGNKTLLLVNREFSVDSAAPKIKVDILLFTKSPKLSVKEVTSRIQPTIVVFDASNPLWKIAKWRSECESLTLHCHSVPEQGAYVFGF
;
A
#
# COMPACT_ATOMS: atom_id res chain seq x y z
N LEU A 1 -7.75 -21.30 34.07
CA LEU A 1 -7.40 -22.72 33.82
C LEU A 1 -6.38 -23.26 34.83
N ILE A 2 -5.26 -22.57 35.08
CA ILE A 2 -4.21 -23.06 36.01
C ILE A 2 -4.67 -23.15 37.49
N LEU A 3 -5.55 -22.25 37.95
CA LEU A 3 -6.04 -22.22 39.34
C LEU A 3 -7.14 -23.25 39.68
N PHE A 4 -7.77 -23.89 38.69
CA PHE A 4 -8.88 -24.84 38.90
C PHE A 4 -8.57 -26.27 38.42
N ALA A 5 -7.30 -26.56 38.10
CA ALA A 5 -6.87 -27.86 37.59
C ALA A 5 -7.01 -29.00 38.63
N ALA A 6 -7.12 -28.67 39.92
CA ALA A 6 -7.25 -29.65 41.00
C ALA A 6 -8.66 -30.29 41.12
N VAL A 7 -9.66 -29.73 40.44
CA VAL A 7 -11.04 -30.27 40.41
C VAL A 7 -11.42 -30.55 38.96
N GLU A 8 -11.15 -31.78 38.52
CA GLU A 8 -11.32 -32.28 37.16
C GLU A 8 -12.66 -31.92 36.49
N PRO A 9 -13.84 -32.07 37.13
CA PRO A 9 -15.12 -31.71 36.50
C PRO A 9 -15.27 -30.20 36.28
N VAL A 10 -14.71 -29.36 37.16
CA VAL A 10 -14.76 -27.89 37.03
C VAL A 10 -13.86 -27.43 35.90
N ALA A 11 -12.68 -28.04 35.76
CA ALA A 11 -11.76 -27.75 34.66
C ALA A 11 -12.37 -28.13 33.29
N ILE A 12 -13.04 -29.28 33.19
CA ILE A 12 -13.72 -29.71 31.96
C ILE A 12 -14.89 -28.79 31.61
N LEU A 13 -15.69 -28.36 32.59
CA LEU A 13 -16.80 -27.43 32.38
C LEU A 13 -16.30 -26.06 31.90
N LEU A 14 -15.29 -25.49 32.56
CA LEU A 14 -14.69 -24.21 32.16
C LEU A 14 -14.02 -24.29 30.78
N GLY A 15 -13.37 -25.42 30.46
CA GLY A 15 -12.81 -25.68 29.14
C GLY A 15 -13.88 -25.72 28.04
N LYS A 16 -15.01 -26.41 28.30
CA LYS A 16 -16.15 -26.45 27.37
C LYS A 16 -16.79 -25.07 27.17
N ILE A 17 -16.98 -24.30 28.24
CA ILE A 17 -17.51 -22.94 28.17
C ILE A 17 -16.57 -22.05 27.33
N SER A 18 -15.27 -22.05 27.64
CA SER A 18 -14.29 -21.26 26.88
C SER A 18 -14.23 -21.67 25.41
N HIS A 19 -14.26 -22.96 25.11
CA HIS A 19 -14.30 -23.46 23.74
C HIS A 19 -15.56 -22.98 23.01
N TRP A 20 -16.72 -23.07 23.65
CA TRP A 20 -17.99 -22.60 23.08
C TRP A 20 -18.00 -21.08 22.87
N THR A 21 -17.47 -20.28 23.81
CA THR A 21 -17.37 -18.82 23.65
C THR A 21 -16.45 -18.44 22.50
N ILE A 22 -15.28 -19.08 22.39
CA ILE A 22 -14.35 -18.86 21.26
C ILE A 22 -15.01 -19.28 19.94
N TYR A 23 -15.70 -20.42 19.93
CA TYR A 23 -16.43 -20.90 18.76
C TYR A 23 -17.54 -19.93 18.35
N ALA A 24 -18.37 -19.48 19.29
CA ALA A 24 -19.44 -18.52 19.05
C ALA A 24 -18.91 -17.18 18.53
N LEU A 25 -17.81 -16.68 19.11
CA LEU A 25 -17.14 -15.47 18.63
C LEU A 25 -16.64 -15.65 17.19
N ASN A 26 -16.00 -16.77 16.88
CA ASN A 26 -15.48 -17.05 15.53
C ASN A 26 -16.62 -17.20 14.51
N VAL A 27 -17.72 -17.87 14.86
CA VAL A 27 -18.91 -17.97 14.02
C VAL A 27 -19.54 -16.60 13.79
N PHE A 28 -19.64 -15.77 14.84
CA PHE A 28 -20.13 -14.41 14.72
C PHE A 28 -19.25 -13.57 13.80
N ILE A 29 -17.93 -13.61 13.97
CA ILE A 29 -16.96 -12.92 13.09
C ILE A 29 -17.10 -13.40 11.65
N GLN A 30 -17.20 -14.70 11.40
CA GLN A 30 -17.39 -15.24 10.04
C GLN A 30 -18.70 -14.74 9.42
N LYS A 31 -19.79 -14.70 10.20
CA LYS A 31 -21.09 -14.22 9.72
C LYS A 31 -21.06 -12.71 9.46
N CYS A 32 -20.42 -11.91 10.32
CA CYS A 32 -20.22 -10.48 10.09
C CYS A 32 -19.37 -10.22 8.84
N ASN A 33 -18.27 -10.95 8.66
CA ASN A 33 -17.38 -10.83 7.50
C ASN A 33 -18.05 -11.26 6.19
N SER A 34 -19.08 -12.12 6.24
CA SER A 34 -19.85 -12.53 5.06
C SER A 34 -20.77 -11.45 4.50
N PHE A 35 -21.03 -10.37 5.24
CA PHE A 35 -21.80 -9.23 4.74
C PHE A 35 -20.90 -8.35 3.85
N SER A 36 -21.18 -8.34 2.55
CA SER A 36 -20.46 -7.58 1.52
C SER A 36 -20.41 -6.05 1.71
N PHE A 37 -21.10 -5.51 2.73
CA PHE A 37 -21.12 -4.09 3.08
C PHE A 37 -20.73 -3.81 4.54
N SER A 38 -20.19 -4.80 5.26
CA SER A 38 -19.85 -4.63 6.69
C SER A 38 -18.74 -3.61 6.93
N VAL A 39 -17.91 -3.31 5.93
CA VAL A 39 -16.80 -2.37 6.04
C VAL A 39 -16.78 -1.45 4.82
N ILE A 40 -16.84 -0.14 5.06
CA ILE A 40 -16.64 0.89 4.04
C ILE A 40 -15.17 1.30 4.11
N ASP A 41 -14.32 0.62 3.34
CA ASP A 41 -12.86 0.82 3.36
C ASP A 41 -12.41 2.14 2.71
N LYS A 42 -13.28 2.90 2.05
CA LYS A 42 -12.89 4.05 1.20
C LYS A 42 -13.53 5.37 1.63
N ILE A 43 -13.52 5.65 2.93
CA ILE A 43 -13.98 6.95 3.44
C ILE A 43 -12.77 7.88 3.48
N TYR A 44 -12.82 8.97 2.71
CA TYR A 44 -11.89 10.08 2.91
C TYR A 44 -12.25 10.79 4.23
N ALA A 45 -11.65 10.36 5.33
CA ALA A 45 -11.82 10.97 6.64
C ALA A 45 -10.46 11.36 7.20
N ASN A 46 -10.11 12.63 7.01
CA ASN A 46 -9.02 13.26 7.72
C ASN A 46 -9.54 13.73 9.10
N PRO A 47 -8.75 13.67 10.19
CA PRO A 47 -9.10 14.29 11.47
C PRO A 47 -9.75 15.67 11.34
N TYR A 48 -9.25 16.54 10.45
CA TYR A 48 -9.83 17.88 10.23
C TYR A 48 -11.24 17.85 9.65
N SER A 49 -11.48 17.03 8.60
CA SER A 49 -12.81 16.88 8.01
C SER A 49 -13.81 16.31 9.02
N THR A 50 -13.35 15.42 9.90
CA THR A 50 -14.17 14.82 10.96
C THR A 50 -14.59 15.86 12.00
N TRP A 51 -13.67 16.71 12.46
CA TRP A 51 -14.02 17.81 13.39
C TRP A 51 -15.02 18.78 12.79
N ILE A 52 -14.85 19.15 11.52
CA ILE A 52 -15.79 20.05 10.82
C ILE A 52 -17.16 19.38 10.63
N LEU A 53 -17.19 18.08 10.35
CA LEU A 53 -18.44 17.33 10.25
C LEU A 53 -19.17 17.29 11.60
N TYR A 54 -18.47 17.09 12.72
CA TYR A 54 -19.07 17.17 14.05
C TYR A 54 -19.59 18.58 14.36
N ALA A 55 -18.85 19.62 13.98
CA ALA A 55 -19.28 21.00 14.15
C ALA A 55 -20.55 21.30 13.31
N LEU A 56 -20.62 20.78 12.08
CA LEU A 56 -21.80 20.88 11.22
C LEU A 56 -23.02 20.21 11.86
N VAL A 57 -22.89 18.95 12.29
CA VAL A 57 -23.98 18.19 12.94
C VAL A 57 -24.44 18.91 14.21
N THR A 58 -23.51 19.37 15.04
CA THR A 58 -23.82 20.12 16.27
C THR A 58 -24.58 21.40 15.96
N ALA A 59 -24.14 22.18 14.97
CA ALA A 59 -24.83 23.41 14.56
C ALA A 59 -26.25 23.13 14.03
N LEU A 60 -26.45 22.05 13.27
CA LEU A 60 -27.78 21.63 12.81
C LEU A 60 -28.69 21.21 13.98
N CYS A 61 -28.16 20.45 14.94
CA CYS A 61 -28.90 20.08 16.15
C CYS A 61 -29.29 21.31 16.98
N CYS A 62 -28.35 22.25 17.20
CA CYS A 62 -28.64 23.49 17.91
C CYS A 62 -29.66 24.36 17.18
N TRP A 63 -29.61 24.42 15.84
CA TRP A 63 -30.63 25.11 15.06
C TRP A 63 -32.01 24.45 15.25
N PHE A 64 -32.09 23.12 15.19
CA PHE A 64 -33.36 22.39 15.35
C PHE A 64 -33.99 22.62 16.73
N LEU A 65 -33.17 22.64 17.79
CA LEU A 65 -33.62 22.84 19.17
C LEU A 65 -34.00 24.29 19.49
N TYR A 66 -33.13 25.24 19.14
CA TYR A 66 -33.31 26.65 19.53
C TYR A 66 -34.03 27.49 18.47
N LYS A 67 -34.24 26.96 17.26
CA LYS A 67 -34.83 27.63 16.09
C LYS A 67 -34.20 28.99 15.74
N ASN A 68 -32.96 29.22 16.17
CA ASN A 68 -32.24 30.48 15.96
C ASN A 68 -31.50 30.48 14.62
N LYS A 69 -31.72 31.52 13.80
CA LYS A 69 -31.11 31.69 12.47
C LYS A 69 -29.58 31.75 12.49
N THR A 70 -28.95 32.14 13.60
CA THR A 70 -27.48 32.18 13.72
C THR A 70 -26.87 30.78 13.60
N TRP A 71 -27.45 29.78 14.25
CA TRP A 71 -26.99 28.38 14.16
C TRP A 71 -27.14 27.82 12.74
N LEU A 72 -28.20 28.24 12.02
CA LEU A 72 -28.38 27.88 10.61
C LEU A 72 -27.30 28.51 9.72
N LYS A 73 -26.97 29.79 9.93
CA LYS A 73 -25.86 30.42 9.19
C LYS A 73 -24.53 29.71 9.46
N LEU A 74 -24.30 29.30 10.70
CA LEU A 74 -23.11 28.56 11.10
C LEU A 74 -23.04 27.16 10.47
N SER A 75 -24.17 26.44 10.38
CA SER A 75 -24.21 25.16 9.66
C SER A 75 -23.88 25.32 8.18
N PHE A 76 -24.39 26.37 7.53
CA PHE A 76 -24.02 26.66 6.13
C PHE A 76 -22.53 26.99 5.97
N LEU A 77 -21.93 27.72 6.92
CA LEU A 77 -20.49 27.97 6.94
C LEU A 77 -19.70 26.65 7.04
N PHE A 78 -20.02 25.79 8.01
CA PHE A 78 -19.33 24.51 8.16
C PHE A 78 -19.53 23.58 6.96
N LEU A 79 -20.71 23.59 6.34
CA LEU A 79 -20.98 22.87 5.10
C LEU A 79 -20.10 23.38 3.96
N GLY A 80 -19.96 24.69 3.81
CA GLY A 80 -19.08 25.30 2.81
C GLY A 80 -17.60 24.92 3.02
N ILE A 81 -17.11 24.98 4.25
CA ILE A 81 -15.75 24.56 4.61
C ILE A 81 -15.55 23.06 4.31
N TYR A 82 -16.50 22.22 4.71
CA TYR A 82 -16.45 20.78 4.44
C TYR A 82 -16.42 20.47 2.94
N ALA A 83 -17.27 21.14 2.15
CA ALA A 83 -17.25 21.01 0.69
C ALA A 83 -15.90 21.45 0.10
N GLY A 84 -15.33 22.55 0.59
CA GLY A 84 -14.00 23.01 0.20
C GLY A 84 -12.89 21.98 0.49
N LEU A 85 -12.92 21.36 1.67
CA LEU A 85 -11.98 20.29 2.02
C LEU A 85 -12.13 19.06 1.11
N MET A 86 -13.37 18.68 0.78
CA MET A 86 -13.62 17.55 -0.12
C MET A 86 -13.18 17.83 -1.56
N ILE A 87 -13.36 19.07 -2.03
CA ILE A 87 -12.84 19.51 -3.33
C ILE A 87 -11.31 19.44 -3.33
N TYR A 88 -10.67 19.98 -2.30
CA TYR A 88 -9.21 19.94 -2.16
C TYR A 88 -8.68 18.49 -2.15
N ALA A 89 -9.30 17.63 -1.34
CA ALA A 89 -8.99 16.20 -1.30
C ALA A 89 -9.10 15.53 -2.68
N ARG A 90 -10.17 15.82 -3.41
CA ARG A 90 -10.38 15.26 -4.75
C ARG A 90 -9.33 15.75 -5.74
N ILE A 91 -8.90 17.01 -5.63
CA ILE A 91 -7.82 17.56 -6.45
C ILE A 91 -6.51 16.83 -6.15
N GLU A 92 -6.18 16.61 -4.88
CA GLU A 92 -4.96 15.87 -4.49
C GLU A 92 -4.97 14.43 -5.00
N ILE A 93 -6.09 13.72 -4.87
CA ILE A 93 -6.24 12.37 -5.44
C ILE A 93 -6.05 12.41 -6.95
N ASN A 94 -6.63 13.38 -7.66
CA ASN A 94 -6.48 13.48 -9.12
C ASN A 94 -5.06 13.86 -9.58
N ARG A 95 -4.26 14.46 -8.71
CA ARG A 95 -2.84 14.78 -8.96
C ARG A 95 -1.91 13.64 -8.57
N GLN A 96 -2.40 12.64 -7.86
CA GLN A 96 -1.60 11.55 -7.37
C GLN A 96 -1.03 10.72 -8.53
N GLN A 97 0.29 10.67 -8.62
CA GLN A 97 1.00 9.75 -9.49
C GLN A 97 2.24 9.19 -8.76
N LYS A 98 2.26 7.88 -8.52
CA LYS A 98 3.28 7.24 -7.66
C LYS A 98 3.60 5.82 -8.13
N ILE A 99 4.81 5.37 -7.84
CA ILE A 99 5.22 3.97 -7.91
C ILE A 99 5.54 3.52 -6.49
N ILE A 100 4.93 2.44 -6.03
CA ILE A 100 5.19 1.86 -4.70
C ILE A 100 5.77 0.47 -4.87
N ILE A 101 6.93 0.23 -4.28
CA ILE A 101 7.56 -1.10 -4.19
C ILE A 101 7.43 -1.56 -2.74
N TYR A 102 6.59 -2.56 -2.51
CA TYR A 102 6.21 -2.99 -1.17
C TYR A 102 7.24 -3.90 -0.52
N ASN A 103 7.34 -3.83 0.81
CA ASN A 103 8.09 -4.78 1.62
C ASN A 103 7.25 -6.02 1.91
N VAL A 104 7.18 -6.94 0.94
CA VAL A 104 6.57 -8.25 1.13
C VAL A 104 7.66 -9.32 1.16
N SER A 105 7.83 -9.97 2.30
CA SER A 105 8.85 -11.00 2.46
C SER A 105 8.77 -12.07 1.37
N ARG A 106 9.89 -12.31 0.67
CA ARG A 106 10.08 -13.31 -0.39
C ARG A 106 9.27 -13.08 -1.67
N GLN A 107 8.58 -11.95 -1.82
CA GLN A 107 7.72 -11.68 -2.97
C GLN A 107 8.01 -10.31 -3.57
N SER A 108 7.77 -10.19 -4.88
CA SER A 108 7.82 -8.92 -5.61
C SER A 108 6.43 -8.32 -5.69
N ALA A 109 6.31 -7.05 -5.31
CA ALA A 109 5.02 -6.37 -5.25
C ALA A 109 5.20 -4.89 -5.59
N ILE A 110 4.61 -4.47 -6.71
CA ILE A 110 4.72 -3.10 -7.23
C ILE A 110 3.32 -2.60 -7.57
N ASP A 111 2.94 -1.44 -7.05
CA ASP A 111 1.75 -0.72 -7.53
C ASP A 111 2.20 0.51 -8.32
N PHE A 112 1.69 0.62 -9.55
CA PHE A 112 1.66 1.88 -10.29
C PHE A 112 0.36 2.58 -9.95
N ILE A 113 0.43 3.82 -9.51
CA ILE A 113 -0.73 4.57 -9.05
C ILE A 113 -0.92 5.80 -9.93
N TYR A 114 -2.12 5.91 -10.50
CA TYR A 114 -2.56 7.06 -11.27
C TYR A 114 -3.94 7.46 -10.80
N LYS A 115 -4.05 8.67 -10.25
CA LYS A 115 -5.29 9.19 -9.64
C LYS A 115 -5.77 8.29 -8.49
N ASP A 116 -7.05 7.90 -8.53
CA ASP A 116 -7.69 6.94 -7.63
C ASP A 116 -7.58 5.50 -8.11
N GLN A 117 -6.65 5.18 -9.02
CA GLN A 117 -6.48 3.83 -9.56
C GLN A 117 -5.08 3.29 -9.34
N TYR A 118 -4.98 1.98 -9.09
CA TYR A 118 -3.70 1.26 -9.07
C TYR A 118 -3.67 0.13 -10.11
N PHE A 119 -2.50 -0.11 -10.67
CA PHE A 119 -2.19 -1.27 -11.49
C PHE A 119 -1.07 -2.06 -10.82
N PHE A 120 -1.37 -3.30 -10.44
CA PHE A 120 -0.44 -4.15 -9.69
C PHE A 120 0.43 -5.00 -10.62
N VAL A 121 1.73 -5.05 -10.32
CA VAL A 121 2.72 -5.90 -10.98
C VAL A 121 3.52 -6.63 -9.92
N GLY A 122 3.47 -7.95 -9.92
CA GLY A 122 4.13 -8.75 -8.90
C GLY A 122 3.76 -10.22 -8.94
N ASP A 123 4.04 -10.92 -7.85
CA ASP A 123 3.71 -12.33 -7.72
C ASP A 123 2.20 -12.55 -7.55
N SER A 124 1.63 -13.47 -8.32
CA SER A 124 0.18 -13.76 -8.35
C SER A 124 -0.37 -14.27 -7.02
N ILE A 125 0.47 -14.87 -6.18
CA ILE A 125 0.11 -15.33 -4.83
C ILE A 125 -0.46 -14.18 -3.99
N LEU A 126 0.01 -12.95 -4.21
CA LEU A 126 -0.48 -11.74 -3.53
C LEU A 126 -1.89 -11.30 -3.93
N LEU A 127 -2.40 -11.83 -5.05
CA LEU A 127 -3.76 -11.58 -5.50
C LEU A 127 -4.74 -12.65 -4.98
N GLN A 128 -4.24 -13.85 -4.68
CA GLN A 128 -5.05 -15.00 -4.26
C GLN A 128 -5.21 -15.09 -2.73
N ASP A 129 -4.14 -14.89 -1.97
CA ASP A 129 -4.18 -15.02 -0.51
C ASP A 129 -4.67 -13.73 0.17
N ALA A 130 -5.75 -13.86 0.96
CA ALA A 130 -6.34 -12.73 1.67
C ALA A 130 -5.40 -12.11 2.71
N LEU A 131 -4.56 -12.91 3.39
CA LEU A 131 -3.72 -12.43 4.49
C LEU A 131 -2.59 -11.50 4.00
N PRO A 132 -1.68 -11.91 3.08
CA PRO A 132 -0.62 -11.02 2.61
C PRO A 132 -1.19 -9.76 1.94
N LYS A 133 -2.26 -9.89 1.16
CA LYS A 133 -2.95 -8.75 0.53
C LYS A 133 -3.45 -7.75 1.57
N ASN A 134 -4.10 -8.23 2.64
CA ASN A 134 -4.69 -7.38 3.67
C ASN A 134 -3.67 -6.69 4.58
N PHE A 135 -2.50 -7.30 4.81
CA PHE A 135 -1.47 -6.71 5.68
C PHE A 135 -0.49 -5.81 4.94
N TYR A 136 -0.07 -6.17 3.73
CA TYR A 136 0.99 -5.44 3.04
C TYR A 136 0.49 -4.43 2.01
N LEU A 137 -0.59 -4.75 1.29
CA LEU A 137 -1.05 -3.96 0.15
C LEU A 137 -2.28 -3.11 0.47
N LYS A 138 -3.26 -3.71 1.16
CA LYS A 138 -4.55 -3.08 1.46
C LYS A 138 -4.42 -1.76 2.24
N PRO A 139 -3.57 -1.63 3.27
CA PRO A 139 -3.50 -0.37 4.04
C PRO A 139 -3.08 0.82 3.18
N ALA A 140 -2.06 0.64 2.32
CA ALA A 140 -1.61 1.69 1.41
C ALA A 140 -2.71 2.04 0.40
N ARG A 141 -3.32 1.03 -0.24
CA ARG A 141 -4.40 1.21 -1.22
C ARG A 141 -5.63 1.90 -0.64
N VAL A 142 -6.02 1.57 0.59
CA VAL A 142 -7.13 2.20 1.32
C VAL A 142 -6.80 3.65 1.67
N SER A 143 -5.63 3.90 2.25
CA SER A 143 -5.21 5.25 2.64
C SER A 143 -5.15 6.23 1.47
N MET A 144 -4.85 5.71 0.28
CA MET A 144 -4.77 6.47 -0.98
C MET A 144 -6.05 6.39 -1.81
N LEU A 145 -7.11 5.76 -1.29
CA LEU A 145 -8.42 5.62 -1.93
C LEU A 145 -8.39 4.97 -3.31
N LEU A 146 -7.57 3.94 -3.46
CA LEU A 146 -7.30 3.34 -4.76
C LEU A 146 -8.32 2.26 -5.13
N ASN A 147 -8.63 2.25 -6.42
CA ASN A 147 -9.44 1.26 -7.12
C ASN A 147 -8.53 0.40 -7.99
N GLU A 148 -8.78 -0.90 -8.04
CA GLU A 148 -8.01 -1.80 -8.88
C GLU A 148 -8.32 -1.54 -10.35
N SER A 149 -7.28 -1.34 -11.17
CA SER A 149 -7.38 -1.34 -12.62
C SER A 149 -6.88 -2.68 -13.15
N THR A 150 -7.72 -3.37 -13.93
CA THR A 150 -7.36 -4.63 -14.59
C THR A 150 -6.51 -4.41 -15.84
N VAL A 151 -6.49 -3.17 -16.36
CA VAL A 151 -5.73 -2.78 -17.55
C VAL A 151 -4.66 -1.73 -17.19
N PRO A 152 -3.49 -1.76 -17.86
CA PRO A 152 -2.50 -0.69 -17.72
C PRO A 152 -3.10 0.66 -18.11
N PHE A 153 -2.66 1.72 -17.42
CA PHE A 153 -3.06 3.08 -17.74
C PHE A 153 -2.52 3.51 -19.11
N ALA A 154 -3.17 4.48 -19.74
CA ALA A 154 -2.71 5.03 -21.03
C ALA A 154 -1.27 5.60 -20.96
N ASN A 155 -0.86 6.10 -19.79
CA ASN A 155 0.50 6.59 -19.54
C ASN A 155 1.45 5.52 -18.98
N LEU A 156 1.04 4.26 -18.89
CA LEU A 156 1.85 3.12 -18.46
C LEU A 156 2.12 2.18 -19.64
N SER A 157 3.34 2.21 -20.16
CA SER A 157 3.81 1.29 -21.19
C SER A 157 4.72 0.23 -20.60
N ILE A 158 4.39 -1.04 -20.85
CA ILE A 158 5.11 -2.20 -20.33
C ILE A 158 5.74 -2.93 -21.51
N LYS A 159 7.06 -3.04 -21.53
CA LYS A 159 7.83 -3.79 -22.52
C LYS A 159 8.81 -4.73 -21.83
N LYS A 160 8.42 -6.00 -21.66
CA LYS A 160 9.18 -7.01 -20.91
C LYS A 160 9.51 -6.50 -19.49
N ASN A 161 10.77 -6.17 -19.25
CA ASN A 161 11.28 -5.72 -17.96
C ASN A 161 11.32 -4.19 -17.81
N LEU A 162 10.99 -3.44 -18.87
CA LEU A 162 10.99 -1.98 -18.88
C LEU A 162 9.57 -1.43 -18.75
N TYR A 163 9.36 -0.59 -17.75
CA TYR A 163 8.10 0.04 -17.41
C TYR A 163 8.28 1.55 -17.55
N LYS A 164 7.55 2.15 -18.48
CA LYS A 164 7.50 3.60 -18.65
C LYS A 164 6.18 4.10 -18.11
N PHE A 165 6.23 4.92 -17.07
CA PHE A 165 5.06 5.47 -16.42
C PHE A 165 5.14 7.00 -16.40
N GLY A 166 4.34 7.66 -17.24
CA GLY A 166 4.49 9.09 -17.51
C GLY A 166 5.87 9.40 -18.09
N ASN A 167 6.60 10.30 -17.43
CA ASN A 167 7.99 10.65 -17.77
C ASN A 167 9.04 9.82 -17.01
N LYS A 168 8.62 8.81 -16.23
CA LYS A 168 9.50 7.99 -15.40
C LYS A 168 9.70 6.60 -15.98
N THR A 169 10.88 6.06 -15.77
CA THR A 169 11.29 4.75 -16.28
C THR A 169 11.77 3.86 -15.14
N LEU A 170 11.10 2.73 -14.95
CA LEU A 170 11.47 1.65 -14.05
C LEU A 170 11.97 0.46 -14.88
N LEU A 171 13.13 -0.07 -14.55
CA LEU A 171 13.68 -1.29 -15.16
C LEU A 171 13.83 -2.39 -14.11
N LEU A 172 13.23 -3.56 -14.38
CA LEU A 172 13.39 -4.74 -13.53
C LEU A 172 14.57 -5.60 -13.97
N VAL A 173 15.40 -5.96 -12.99
CA VAL A 173 16.51 -6.90 -13.12
C VAL A 173 16.11 -8.16 -12.39
N ASN A 174 15.58 -9.13 -13.14
CA ASN A 174 15.20 -10.44 -12.64
C ASN A 174 16.23 -11.51 -13.10
N ARG A 175 16.00 -12.78 -12.76
CA ARG A 175 16.90 -13.88 -13.12
C ARG A 175 17.12 -14.05 -14.63
N GLU A 176 16.14 -13.67 -15.44
CA GLU A 176 16.17 -13.79 -16.90
C GLU A 176 16.74 -12.54 -17.57
N PHE A 177 16.97 -11.47 -16.80
CA PHE A 177 17.53 -10.24 -17.33
C PHE A 177 18.99 -10.47 -17.74
N SER A 178 19.31 -10.06 -18.97
CA SER A 178 20.65 -10.04 -19.51
C SER A 178 21.00 -8.63 -19.98
N VAL A 179 22.26 -8.26 -19.78
CA VAL A 179 22.80 -7.01 -20.29
C VAL A 179 23.46 -7.30 -21.63
N ASP A 180 22.96 -6.68 -22.69
CA ASP A 180 23.64 -6.71 -23.98
C ASP A 180 24.79 -5.71 -23.96
N SER A 181 26.02 -6.22 -24.05
CA SER A 181 27.25 -5.41 -24.05
C SER A 181 27.36 -4.50 -25.28
N ALA A 182 26.65 -4.79 -26.38
CA ALA A 182 26.67 -3.99 -27.59
C ALA A 182 25.64 -2.84 -27.56
N ALA A 183 24.70 -2.84 -26.62
CA ALA A 183 23.65 -1.84 -26.53
C ALA A 183 24.16 -0.48 -26.00
N PRO A 184 23.56 0.65 -26.45
CA PRO A 184 23.88 1.97 -25.92
C PRO A 184 23.49 2.09 -24.45
N LYS A 185 24.11 3.05 -23.74
CA LYS A 185 23.78 3.32 -22.35
C LYS A 185 22.35 3.86 -22.23
N ILE A 186 21.57 3.30 -21.31
CA ILE A 186 20.17 3.68 -21.07
C ILE A 186 20.07 4.36 -19.71
N LYS A 187 19.42 5.52 -19.65
CA LYS A 187 19.07 6.18 -18.39
C LYS A 187 17.72 5.67 -17.90
N VAL A 188 17.64 5.37 -16.62
CA VAL A 188 16.38 4.95 -15.96
C VAL A 188 16.25 5.67 -14.62
N ASP A 189 15.02 5.96 -14.19
CA ASP A 189 14.82 6.59 -12.89
C ASP A 189 15.01 5.57 -11.76
N ILE A 190 14.45 4.38 -11.92
CA ILE A 190 14.51 3.31 -10.92
C ILE A 190 15.03 2.03 -11.56
N LEU A 191 16.08 1.46 -10.99
CA LEU A 191 16.58 0.13 -11.32
C LEU A 191 16.23 -0.83 -10.19
N LEU A 192 15.30 -1.74 -10.43
CA LEU A 192 14.78 -2.65 -9.41
C LEU A 192 15.36 -4.06 -9.57
N PHE A 193 16.10 -4.52 -8.56
CA PHE A 193 16.55 -5.90 -8.47
C PHE A 193 15.48 -6.75 -7.81
N THR A 194 15.05 -7.82 -8.48
CA THR A 194 13.95 -8.67 -8.03
C THR A 194 14.19 -10.15 -8.32
N LYS A 195 13.68 -11.04 -7.49
CA LYS A 195 13.78 -12.50 -7.58
C LYS A 195 15.22 -13.03 -7.63
N SER A 196 16.17 -12.33 -7.02
CA SER A 196 17.58 -12.72 -6.89
C SER A 196 18.29 -12.95 -8.24
N PRO A 197 18.42 -11.93 -9.11
CA PRO A 197 19.18 -12.02 -10.36
C PRO A 197 20.63 -12.44 -10.12
N LYS A 198 21.26 -13.13 -11.08
CA LYS A 198 22.67 -13.56 -10.94
C LYS A 198 23.67 -12.39 -11.09
N LEU A 199 23.24 -11.32 -11.73
CA LEU A 199 24.05 -10.15 -12.04
C LEU A 199 24.43 -9.33 -10.79
N SER A 200 25.62 -8.74 -10.84
CA SER A 200 26.09 -7.70 -9.92
C SER A 200 25.51 -6.34 -10.28
N VAL A 201 25.52 -5.40 -9.33
CA VAL A 201 25.13 -4.00 -9.60
C VAL A 201 26.08 -3.43 -10.65
N LYS A 202 27.38 -3.67 -10.50
CA LYS A 202 28.41 -3.16 -11.41
C LYS A 202 28.20 -3.58 -12.87
N GLU A 203 27.86 -4.85 -13.10
CA GLU A 203 27.58 -5.36 -14.46
C GLU A 203 26.39 -4.64 -15.08
N VAL A 204 25.30 -4.49 -14.34
CA VAL A 204 24.08 -3.82 -14.82
C VAL A 204 24.35 -2.33 -15.06
N THR A 205 25.03 -1.67 -14.13
CA THR A 205 25.28 -0.23 -14.20
C THR A 205 26.37 0.17 -15.19
N SER A 206 27.09 -0.81 -15.76
CA SER A 206 28.00 -0.57 -16.88
C SER A 206 27.27 -0.06 -18.13
N ARG A 207 25.99 -0.45 -18.30
CA ARG A 207 25.14 -0.06 -19.44
C ARG A 207 23.89 0.71 -19.03
N ILE A 208 23.48 0.63 -17.76
CA ILE A 208 22.31 1.34 -17.28
C ILE A 208 22.74 2.40 -16.28
N GLN A 209 22.28 3.62 -16.48
CA GLN A 209 22.53 4.72 -15.54
C GLN A 209 21.26 5.02 -14.76
N PRO A 210 21.09 4.41 -13.56
CA PRO A 210 19.93 4.66 -12.72
C PRO A 210 20.09 5.95 -11.90
N THR A 211 18.97 6.62 -11.61
CA THR A 211 18.93 7.63 -10.55
C THR A 211 18.98 6.98 -9.16
N ILE A 212 18.28 5.85 -8.99
CA ILE A 212 18.32 5.04 -7.77
C ILE A 212 18.24 3.53 -8.07
N VAL A 213 18.96 2.73 -7.30
CA VAL A 213 18.86 1.27 -7.31
C VAL A 213 17.99 0.80 -6.14
N VAL A 214 16.95 0.03 -6.41
CA VAL A 214 16.06 -0.50 -5.37
C VAL A 214 16.18 -2.02 -5.32
N PHE A 215 16.30 -2.58 -4.12
CA PHE A 215 16.30 -4.02 -3.88
C PHE A 215 14.99 -4.41 -3.22
N ASP A 216 14.17 -5.22 -3.88
CA ASP A 216 12.91 -5.70 -3.28
C ASP A 216 13.15 -6.82 -2.27
N ALA A 217 12.07 -7.15 -1.54
CA ALA A 217 12.08 -8.14 -0.48
C ALA A 217 12.02 -9.61 -0.96
N SER A 218 12.03 -9.84 -2.28
CA SER A 218 12.17 -11.18 -2.84
C SER A 218 13.63 -11.65 -2.90
N ASN A 219 14.59 -10.75 -2.68
CA ASN A 219 16.02 -11.07 -2.65
C ASN A 219 16.49 -11.50 -1.25
N PRO A 220 17.41 -12.47 -1.14
CA PRO A 220 18.04 -12.80 0.14
C PRO A 220 18.85 -11.62 0.71
N LEU A 221 18.76 -11.39 2.04
CA LEU A 221 19.41 -10.27 2.73
C LEU A 221 20.94 -10.22 2.51
N TRP A 222 21.61 -11.37 2.53
CA TRP A 222 23.06 -11.43 2.29
C TRP A 222 23.45 -10.88 0.90
N LYS A 223 22.57 -11.03 -0.09
CA LYS A 223 22.81 -10.58 -1.46
C LYS A 223 22.53 -9.10 -1.61
N ILE A 224 21.48 -8.61 -0.95
CA ILE A 224 21.20 -7.18 -0.81
C ILE A 224 22.38 -6.47 -0.15
N ALA A 225 22.94 -7.02 0.93
CA ALA A 225 24.11 -6.46 1.61
C ALA A 225 25.31 -6.34 0.66
N LYS A 226 25.59 -7.39 -0.12
CA LYS A 226 26.64 -7.35 -1.14
C LYS A 226 26.40 -6.24 -2.18
N TRP A 227 25.18 -6.19 -2.74
CA TRP A 227 24.84 -5.19 -3.75
C TRP A 227 24.86 -3.76 -3.20
N ARG A 228 24.50 -3.56 -1.92
CA ARG A 228 24.64 -2.27 -1.25
C ARG A 228 26.09 -1.82 -1.19
N SER A 229 27.01 -2.69 -0.78
CA SER A 229 28.44 -2.37 -0.78
C SER A 229 28.96 -2.05 -2.19
N GLU A 230 28.44 -2.72 -3.22
CA GLU A 230 28.74 -2.37 -4.62
C GLU A 230 28.20 -0.98 -4.97
N CYS A 231 26.95 -0.65 -4.60
CA CYS A 231 26.37 0.69 -4.80
C CYS A 231 27.21 1.78 -4.12
N GLU A 232 27.66 1.55 -2.89
CA GLU A 232 28.53 2.48 -2.15
C GLU A 232 29.85 2.71 -2.88
N SER A 233 30.51 1.63 -3.35
CA SER A 233 31.76 1.75 -4.12
C SER A 233 31.59 2.48 -5.46
N LEU A 234 30.40 2.40 -6.05
CA LEU A 234 30.04 3.06 -7.31
C LEU A 234 29.42 4.44 -7.10
N THR A 235 29.31 4.92 -5.85
CA THR A 235 28.64 6.18 -5.48
C THR A 235 27.19 6.28 -5.97
N LEU A 236 26.49 5.14 -6.00
CA LEU A 236 25.10 5.03 -6.42
C LEU A 236 24.16 5.12 -5.22
N HIS A 237 23.07 5.87 -5.37
CA HIS A 237 21.98 5.85 -4.41
C HIS A 237 21.27 4.50 -4.47
N CYS A 238 21.07 3.87 -3.31
CA CYS A 238 20.33 2.61 -3.22
C CYS A 238 19.35 2.57 -2.05
N HIS A 239 18.28 1.78 -2.21
CA HIS A 239 17.26 1.55 -1.19
C HIS A 239 16.98 0.05 -1.05
N SER A 240 17.10 -0.47 0.17
CA SER A 240 16.73 -1.84 0.52
C SER A 240 15.34 -1.86 1.13
N VAL A 241 14.39 -2.44 0.41
CA VAL A 241 13.00 -2.51 0.89
C VAL A 241 12.86 -3.34 2.18
N PRO A 242 13.56 -4.48 2.35
CA PRO A 242 13.50 -5.23 3.62
C PRO A 242 13.92 -4.45 4.86
N GLU A 243 14.91 -3.57 4.73
CA GLU A 243 15.52 -2.86 5.87
C GLU A 243 14.95 -1.46 6.06
N GLN A 244 14.58 -0.77 4.98
CA GLN A 244 14.15 0.63 5.00
C GLN A 244 12.64 0.78 4.78
N GLY A 245 11.91 -0.34 4.63
CA GLY A 245 10.48 -0.34 4.33
C GLY A 245 10.17 -0.07 2.86
N ALA A 246 8.87 0.03 2.55
CA ALA A 246 8.40 0.22 1.18
C ALA A 246 9.01 1.48 0.54
N TYR A 247 9.45 1.35 -0.72
CA TYR A 247 9.96 2.49 -1.47
C TYR A 247 8.81 3.16 -2.21
N VAL A 248 8.60 4.46 -1.95
CA VAL A 248 7.53 5.26 -2.56
C VAL A 248 8.16 6.35 -3.43
N PHE A 249 7.90 6.30 -4.72
CA PHE A 249 8.39 7.28 -5.69
C PHE A 249 7.23 8.05 -6.30
N GLY A 250 7.00 9.27 -5.82
CA GLY A 250 6.00 10.19 -6.36
C GLY A 250 6.62 11.23 -7.30
N PHE A 251 5.87 11.65 -8.31
CA PHE A 251 6.30 12.63 -9.30
C PHE A 251 5.12 13.34 -9.96
#